data_AF-A0A9N8Z257-F1
#
_entry.id   AF-A0A9N8Z257-F1
#
_cell.length_a   1.000
_cell.length_b   1.000
_cell.length_c   1.000
_cell.angle_alpha   90.00
_cell.angle_beta   90.00
_cell.angle_gamma   90.00
#
_symmetry.space_group_name_H-M   'P 1'
#
loop_
_entity.id
_entity.type
_entity.pdbx_description
1 polymer ?
#
loop_
_entity_poly.entity_id
_entity_poly.type
_entity_poly.pdbx_seq_one_letter_code
_entity_poly.pdbx_strand_id
1 'polypeptide(L)'
;MYVYKRDGRKERVYFDKITSRISKLCYGLNMEFVDPPKISQKVISGMYQGVTTVELDNLAAETAAYLTCNHPDYAILAARIAISNLHKETTKQFSVVIQELYHHVNPTRKIHAPLVSKEVYDIVMENADRLNSAIIYDRDYAYNYFGFKTLEKSYLMKIEARVVERPQHMLMRVSIGIHGNDINAAIETYNLMSEKYFTHASPTLFNAGTPRPQMSSCFLVQMKDDSIEGIYDTITTCALISKSAGGIGISTQKIRASGSYIAGTGGTSNGLVPMLRVFNDTSRFVNQGGGKRNGSFAVYIEPWHSDIFEFLDLRKNTGKEEIRARDLFLGLWIPDLFMKRVEKNEDWSLFCPHECPGLDSVYGQAFDDLFTKYEREGKARKTIKAQKLWLAIVDSQIETGMPYMVYKEYTAPDEVAVCNLASISLPKFVNVKTKTFDFDKLHEIAKVVIRNLNKVIDKNYYPVPEAEKSNKRHRPQILGNNECFEPYTSNIYTRRVLSGEFQVVVMIKIIVLTTIINIVSNNSNIDVQNHHLLNDLTEMGIWNEKMKNEIIAANGSVQGFEELDDDLKKLYKTIWEIPQRALIDFAADRAPFIDQSQSLNVFLSEPSVGKISSMHL
;
A
#
# COMPACT_ATOMS: atom_id res chain seq x y z
N MET A 1 -28.63 4.91 34.89
CA MET A 1 -27.66 5.58 33.99
C MET A 1 -28.42 6.27 32.84
N TYR A 2 -27.93 7.39 32.32
CA TYR A 2 -28.56 8.13 31.21
C TYR A 2 -27.53 8.40 30.10
N VAL A 3 -28.00 8.42 28.86
CA VAL A 3 -27.23 8.75 27.64
C VAL A 3 -27.78 10.02 26.99
N TYR A 4 -26.93 10.72 26.25
CA TYR A 4 -27.34 11.83 25.40
C TYR A 4 -27.54 11.36 23.96
N LYS A 5 -28.74 11.56 23.43
CA LYS A 5 -29.04 11.33 22.02
C LYS A 5 -28.33 12.35 21.13
N ARG A 6 -28.26 12.05 19.84
CA ARG A 6 -27.71 12.95 18.80
C ARG A 6 -28.40 14.31 18.75
N ASP A 7 -29.68 14.38 19.16
CA ASP A 7 -30.46 15.62 19.26
C ASP A 7 -30.30 16.35 20.62
N GLY A 8 -29.36 15.91 21.46
CA GLY A 8 -29.12 16.46 22.79
C GLY A 8 -30.10 16.01 23.88
N ARG A 9 -31.13 15.21 23.54
CA ARG A 9 -32.10 14.73 24.53
C ARG A 9 -31.50 13.68 25.44
N LYS A 10 -31.82 13.77 26.73
CA LYS A 10 -31.44 12.79 27.75
C LYS A 10 -32.38 11.59 27.70
N GLU A 11 -31.83 10.38 27.61
CA GLU A 11 -32.59 9.13 27.61
C GLU A 11 -32.03 8.14 28.64
N ARG A 12 -32.91 7.36 29.29
CA ARG A 12 -32.50 6.28 30.19
C ARG A 12 -31.90 5.12 29.38
N VAL A 13 -30.82 4.54 29.91
CA VAL A 13 -30.20 3.34 29.33
C VAL A 13 -31.08 2.13 29.63
N TYR A 14 -31.51 1.44 28.58
CA TYR A 14 -32.25 0.17 28.68
C TYR A 14 -31.47 -0.93 27.98
N PHE A 15 -31.20 -2.02 28.70
CA PHE A 15 -30.49 -3.19 28.18
C PHE A 15 -31.13 -3.74 26.91
N ASP A 16 -32.46 -3.95 26.95
CA ASP A 16 -33.23 -4.51 25.84
C ASP A 16 -33.17 -3.63 24.59
N LYS A 17 -33.08 -2.31 24.77
CA LYS A 17 -33.02 -1.36 23.66
C LYS A 17 -31.68 -1.44 22.93
N ILE A 18 -30.57 -1.60 23.66
CA ILE A 18 -29.24 -1.79 23.06
C ILE A 18 -29.21 -3.14 22.33
N THR A 19 -29.64 -4.21 23.01
CA THR A 19 -29.70 -5.57 22.47
C THR A 19 -30.56 -5.65 21.21
N SER A 20 -31.74 -5.04 21.20
CA SER A 20 -32.63 -5.00 20.04
C SER A 20 -32.00 -4.30 18.83
N ARG A 21 -31.24 -3.22 19.07
CA ARG A 21 -30.53 -2.51 17.98
C ARG A 21 -29.44 -3.37 17.35
N ILE A 22 -28.65 -4.07 18.17
CA ILE A 22 -27.59 -4.96 17.69
C ILE A 22 -28.21 -6.16 16.96
N SER A 23 -29.27 -6.74 17.52
CA SER A 23 -29.96 -7.91 16.94
C SER A 23 -30.50 -7.64 15.53
N LYS A 24 -31.01 -6.43 15.26
CA LYS A 24 -31.46 -6.02 13.92
C LYS A 24 -30.34 -6.02 12.87
N LEU A 25 -29.08 -5.91 13.30
CA LEU A 25 -27.91 -5.92 12.42
C LEU A 25 -27.31 -7.33 12.25
N CYS A 26 -27.89 -8.36 12.89
CA CYS A 26 -27.39 -9.73 12.85
C CYS A 26 -28.00 -10.58 11.71
N TYR A 27 -28.62 -9.97 10.71
CA TYR A 27 -29.25 -10.70 9.60
C TYR A 27 -28.21 -11.54 8.82
N GLY A 28 -28.51 -12.81 8.61
CA GLY A 28 -27.63 -13.75 7.89
C GLY A 28 -26.30 -14.03 8.58
N LEU A 29 -26.15 -13.72 9.88
CA LEU A 29 -25.02 -14.15 10.70
C LEU A 29 -25.37 -15.45 11.42
N ASN A 30 -24.36 -16.24 11.79
CA ASN A 30 -24.53 -17.45 12.56
C ASN A 30 -24.86 -17.12 14.03
N MET A 31 -26.15 -17.19 14.36
CA MET A 31 -26.67 -16.88 15.70
C MET A 31 -26.35 -17.93 16.76
N GLU A 32 -25.80 -19.09 16.39
CA GLU A 32 -25.29 -20.06 17.38
C GLU A 32 -24.04 -19.52 18.10
N PHE A 33 -23.22 -18.75 17.39
CA PHE A 33 -21.99 -18.17 17.92
C PHE A 33 -22.10 -16.65 18.22
N VAL A 34 -22.95 -15.93 17.48
CA VAL A 34 -23.17 -14.50 17.67
C VAL A 34 -24.24 -14.23 18.73
N ASP A 35 -23.85 -13.60 19.83
CA ASP A 35 -24.68 -13.31 21.00
C ASP A 35 -24.77 -11.79 21.23
N PRO A 36 -25.84 -11.13 20.73
CA PRO A 36 -26.08 -9.69 20.94
C PRO A 36 -26.26 -9.28 22.43
N PRO A 37 -26.95 -10.06 23.28
CA PRO A 37 -26.95 -9.82 24.72
C PRO A 37 -25.54 -9.72 25.34
N LYS A 38 -24.61 -10.61 24.98
CA LYS A 38 -23.23 -10.60 25.48
C LYS A 38 -22.47 -9.32 25.13
N ILE A 39 -22.67 -8.80 23.91
CA ILE A 39 -22.12 -7.49 23.52
C ILE A 39 -22.73 -6.40 24.40
N SER A 40 -24.04 -6.41 24.57
CA SER A 40 -24.76 -5.39 25.34
C SER A 40 -24.32 -5.35 26.81
N GLN A 41 -24.08 -6.51 27.42
CA GLN A 41 -23.53 -6.61 28.79
C GLN A 41 -22.15 -5.96 28.90
N LYS A 42 -21.23 -6.31 27.99
CA LYS A 42 -19.87 -5.73 27.95
C LYS A 42 -19.90 -4.22 27.72
N VAL A 43 -20.73 -3.75 26.80
CA VAL A 43 -20.89 -2.32 26.52
C VAL A 43 -21.36 -1.58 27.78
N ILE A 44 -22.40 -2.08 28.46
CA ILE A 44 -22.93 -1.44 29.68
C ILE A 44 -21.89 -1.39 30.80
N SER A 45 -21.05 -2.42 30.93
CA SER A 45 -19.97 -2.43 31.94
C SER A 45 -18.92 -1.34 31.72
N GLY A 46 -18.72 -0.90 30.47
CA GLY A 46 -17.80 0.18 30.11
C GLY A 46 -18.43 1.58 30.06
N MET A 47 -19.73 1.72 30.37
CA MET A 47 -20.43 3.01 30.29
C MET A 47 -20.22 3.87 31.53
N TYR A 48 -20.08 5.18 31.31
CA TYR A 48 -20.17 6.21 32.34
C TYR A 48 -21.43 7.07 32.15
N GLN A 49 -21.83 7.77 33.22
CA GLN A 49 -23.00 8.64 33.18
C GLN A 49 -22.76 9.84 32.25
N GLY A 50 -23.66 10.05 31.28
CA GLY A 50 -23.56 11.15 30.33
C GLY A 50 -22.87 10.79 29.02
N VAL A 51 -22.56 9.52 28.77
CA VAL A 51 -22.04 9.07 27.47
C VAL A 51 -23.04 9.34 26.33
N THR A 52 -22.54 9.72 25.16
CA THR A 52 -23.37 9.98 23.98
C THR A 52 -23.77 8.69 23.28
N THR A 53 -24.88 8.72 22.53
CA THR A 53 -25.30 7.58 21.71
C THR A 53 -24.31 7.22 20.59
N VAL A 54 -23.43 8.15 20.21
CA VAL A 54 -22.36 7.93 19.21
C VAL A 54 -21.21 7.16 19.84
N GLU A 55 -20.72 7.60 20.99
CA GLU A 55 -19.70 6.88 21.77
C GLU A 55 -20.17 5.48 22.14
N LEU A 56 -21.47 5.32 22.47
CA LEU A 56 -22.07 4.02 22.73
C LEU A 56 -22.03 3.09 21.51
N ASP A 57 -22.39 3.60 20.33
CA ASP A 57 -22.38 2.81 19.09
C ASP A 57 -20.93 2.46 18.69
N ASN A 58 -19.96 3.35 18.92
CA ASN A 58 -18.53 3.09 18.71
C ASN A 58 -18.01 2.00 19.66
N LEU A 59 -18.31 2.11 20.96
CA LEU A 59 -17.93 1.10 21.95
C LEU A 59 -18.56 -0.27 21.64
N ALA A 60 -19.80 -0.28 21.16
CA ALA A 60 -20.46 -1.52 20.73
C ALA A 60 -19.78 -2.14 19.49
N ALA A 61 -19.37 -1.31 18.52
CA ALA A 61 -18.62 -1.79 17.36
C ALA A 61 -17.24 -2.33 17.74
N GLU A 62 -16.52 -1.66 18.64
CA GLU A 62 -15.22 -2.11 19.17
C GLU A 62 -15.35 -3.41 19.98
N THR A 63 -16.38 -3.50 20.82
CA THR A 63 -16.68 -4.72 21.60
C THR A 63 -17.05 -5.88 20.69
N ALA A 64 -17.83 -5.64 19.63
CA ALA A 64 -18.13 -6.65 18.63
C ALA A 64 -16.86 -7.06 17.88
N ALA A 65 -16.00 -6.11 17.48
CA ALA A 65 -14.73 -6.42 16.81
C ALA A 65 -13.86 -7.29 17.72
N TYR A 66 -13.83 -7.02 19.03
CA TYR A 66 -13.13 -7.84 20.03
C TYR A 66 -13.55 -9.30 20.02
N LEU A 67 -14.85 -9.58 19.84
CA LEU A 67 -15.39 -10.94 19.83
C LEU A 67 -15.13 -11.70 18.52
N THR A 68 -14.43 -11.11 17.55
CA THR A 68 -14.05 -11.79 16.29
C THR A 68 -13.20 -13.04 16.54
N CYS A 69 -12.40 -13.07 17.61
CA CYS A 69 -11.64 -14.27 17.99
C CYS A 69 -12.53 -15.47 18.35
N ASN A 70 -13.81 -15.23 18.64
CA ASN A 70 -14.75 -16.30 18.93
C ASN A 70 -15.42 -16.81 17.66
N HIS A 71 -15.76 -15.91 16.72
CA HIS A 71 -16.38 -16.24 15.44
C HIS A 71 -16.22 -15.07 14.46
N PRO A 72 -15.95 -15.31 13.17
CA PRO A 72 -15.64 -14.23 12.21
C PRO A 72 -16.83 -13.31 11.92
N ASP A 73 -18.07 -13.79 12.08
CA ASP A 73 -19.27 -12.95 11.91
C ASP A 73 -19.34 -11.76 12.86
N TYR A 74 -18.65 -11.80 14.01
CA TYR A 74 -18.55 -10.64 14.88
C TYR A 74 -17.83 -9.46 14.21
N ALA A 75 -16.89 -9.70 13.29
CA ALA A 75 -16.25 -8.63 12.51
C ALA A 75 -17.23 -7.98 11.52
N ILE A 76 -18.14 -8.77 10.94
CA ILE A 76 -19.21 -8.27 10.08
C ILE A 76 -20.19 -7.45 10.92
N LEU A 77 -20.61 -7.97 12.08
CA LEU A 77 -21.49 -7.25 13.01
C LEU A 77 -20.88 -5.92 13.47
N ALA A 78 -19.60 -5.93 13.84
CA ALA A 78 -18.85 -4.74 14.23
C ALA A 78 -18.86 -3.67 13.13
N ALA A 79 -18.62 -4.09 11.88
CA ALA A 79 -18.69 -3.21 10.72
C ALA A 79 -20.10 -2.64 10.54
N ARG A 80 -21.13 -3.48 10.65
CA ARG A 80 -22.53 -3.04 10.51
C ARG A 80 -22.93 -2.03 11.57
N ILE A 81 -22.48 -2.20 12.82
CA ILE A 81 -22.72 -1.22 13.89
C ILE A 81 -22.05 0.11 13.56
N ALA A 82 -20.77 0.09 13.18
CA ALA A 82 -20.02 1.30 12.82
C ALA A 82 -20.62 2.03 11.61
N ILE A 83 -21.05 1.29 10.59
CA ILE A 83 -21.68 1.84 9.38
C ILE A 83 -23.07 2.37 9.67
N SER A 84 -23.86 1.68 10.50
CA SER A 84 -25.15 2.18 10.97
C SER A 84 -25.00 3.46 11.78
N ASN A 85 -23.89 3.63 12.50
CA ASN A 85 -23.57 4.88 13.18
C ASN A 85 -23.25 5.98 12.15
N LEU A 86 -22.34 5.73 11.20
CA LEU A 86 -21.99 6.67 10.13
C LEU A 86 -23.23 7.14 9.35
N HIS A 87 -24.14 6.22 9.00
CA HIS A 87 -25.36 6.54 8.27
C HIS A 87 -26.31 7.47 9.04
N LYS A 88 -26.21 7.53 10.37
CA LYS A 88 -27.00 8.46 11.19
C LYS A 88 -26.33 9.82 11.35
N GLU A 89 -25.02 9.91 11.10
CA GLU A 89 -24.23 11.14 11.21
C GLU A 89 -24.03 11.85 9.86
N THR A 90 -24.29 11.15 8.76
CA THR A 90 -24.09 11.63 7.39
C THR A 90 -25.40 11.80 6.63
N THR A 91 -25.45 12.81 5.78
CA THR A 91 -26.55 13.04 4.85
C THR A 91 -26.69 11.86 3.88
N LYS A 92 -27.93 11.43 3.60
CA LYS A 92 -28.17 10.29 2.70
C LYS A 92 -27.88 10.68 1.25
N GLN A 93 -28.50 11.74 0.73
CA GLN A 93 -28.41 12.12 -0.68
C GLN A 93 -27.00 12.54 -1.09
N PHE A 94 -26.51 12.02 -2.22
CA PHE A 94 -25.16 12.25 -2.71
C PHE A 94 -24.96 13.67 -3.24
N SER A 95 -25.90 14.20 -4.02
CA SER A 95 -25.81 15.56 -4.56
C SER A 95 -25.67 16.60 -3.44
N VAL A 96 -26.43 16.45 -2.34
CA VAL A 96 -26.36 17.36 -1.17
C VAL A 96 -24.99 17.32 -0.52
N VAL A 97 -24.37 16.14 -0.39
CA VAL A 97 -23.00 16.00 0.15
C VAL A 97 -21.98 16.68 -0.77
N ILE A 98 -22.10 16.50 -2.09
CA ILE A 98 -21.23 17.19 -3.06
C ILE A 98 -21.41 18.71 -3.00
N GLN A 99 -22.64 19.19 -2.80
CA GLN A 99 -22.93 20.61 -2.61
C GLN A 99 -22.28 21.16 -1.34
N GLU A 100 -22.34 20.42 -0.23
CA GLU A 100 -21.68 20.78 1.04
C GLU A 100 -20.15 20.84 0.87
N LEU A 101 -19.57 19.86 0.18
CA LEU A 101 -18.13 19.79 -0.09
C LEU A 101 -17.65 20.90 -1.03
N TYR A 102 -18.45 21.27 -2.03
CA TYR A 102 -18.12 22.34 -2.96
C TYR A 102 -18.24 23.72 -2.30
N HIS A 103 -19.30 23.98 -1.54
CA HIS A 103 -19.48 25.25 -0.84
C HIS A 103 -18.72 25.36 0.48
N HIS A 104 -17.80 24.43 0.76
CA HIS A 104 -16.99 24.46 1.97
C HIS A 104 -16.22 25.80 2.07
N VAL A 105 -16.30 26.42 3.24
CA VAL A 105 -15.61 27.65 3.58
C VAL A 105 -14.60 27.35 4.67
N ASN A 106 -13.36 27.79 4.50
CA ASN A 106 -12.34 27.63 5.51
C ASN A 106 -12.80 28.29 6.83
N PRO A 107 -12.87 27.55 7.96
CA PRO A 107 -13.46 28.06 9.19
C PRO A 107 -12.71 29.26 9.76
N THR A 108 -11.40 29.33 9.56
CA THR A 108 -10.52 30.39 10.07
C THR A 108 -10.49 31.60 9.17
N ARG A 109 -10.24 31.40 7.86
CA ARG A 109 -10.05 32.51 6.90
C ARG A 109 -11.35 33.01 6.27
N LYS A 110 -12.46 32.28 6.45
CA LYS A 110 -13.77 32.57 5.83
C LYS A 110 -13.72 32.72 4.30
N ILE A 111 -12.74 32.09 3.67
CA ILE A 111 -12.60 32.02 2.22
C ILE A 111 -13.21 30.72 1.70
N HIS A 112 -13.83 30.78 0.51
CA HIS A 112 -14.30 29.60 -0.20
C HIS A 112 -13.12 28.67 -0.49
N ALA A 113 -13.20 27.43 -0.01
CA ALA A 113 -12.15 26.42 -0.08
C ALA A 113 -12.78 25.08 -0.48
N PRO A 114 -13.18 24.93 -1.76
CA PRO A 114 -13.91 23.76 -2.22
C PRO A 114 -13.06 22.49 -2.09
N LEU A 115 -13.67 21.40 -1.62
CA LEU A 115 -13.04 20.07 -1.54
C LEU A 115 -13.29 19.23 -2.80
N VAL A 116 -14.29 19.59 -3.60
CA VAL A 116 -14.64 18.99 -4.89
C VAL A 116 -14.46 20.03 -5.99
N SER A 117 -14.04 19.60 -7.18
CA SER A 117 -13.87 20.49 -8.34
C SER A 117 -15.21 21.05 -8.81
N LYS A 118 -15.18 22.23 -9.41
CA LYS A 118 -16.38 22.83 -10.04
C LYS A 118 -16.94 21.94 -11.15
N GLU A 119 -16.07 21.35 -11.98
CA GLU A 119 -16.48 20.43 -13.05
C GLU A 119 -17.34 19.27 -12.51
N VAL A 120 -16.87 18.58 -11.47
CA VAL A 120 -17.64 17.47 -10.88
C VAL A 120 -18.91 17.97 -10.19
N TYR A 121 -18.87 19.13 -9.53
CA TYR A 121 -20.06 19.73 -8.92
C TYR A 121 -21.15 19.99 -9.97
N ASP A 122 -20.82 20.63 -11.08
CA ASP A 122 -21.77 20.98 -12.15
C ASP A 122 -22.39 19.68 -12.74
N ILE A 123 -21.57 18.68 -13.05
CA ILE A 123 -22.02 17.37 -13.59
C ILE A 123 -22.99 16.67 -12.62
N VAL A 124 -22.67 16.68 -11.33
CA VAL A 124 -23.50 16.06 -10.29
C VAL A 124 -24.84 16.78 -10.16
N MET A 125 -24.85 18.10 -10.23
CA MET A 125 -26.08 18.90 -10.12
C MET A 125 -26.99 18.71 -11.35
N GLU A 126 -26.41 18.68 -12.55
CA GLU A 126 -27.15 18.44 -13.80
C GLU A 126 -27.77 17.03 -13.86
N ASN A 127 -27.16 16.04 -13.21
CA ASN A 127 -27.57 14.63 -13.26
C ASN A 127 -28.03 14.08 -11.89
N ALA A 128 -28.43 14.97 -10.97
CA ALA A 128 -28.62 14.64 -9.56
C ALA A 128 -29.60 13.47 -9.34
N ASP A 129 -30.76 13.48 -10.00
CA ASP A 129 -31.78 12.44 -9.81
C ASP A 129 -31.28 11.05 -10.22
N ARG A 130 -30.59 10.98 -11.35
CA ARG A 130 -30.04 9.74 -11.89
C ARG A 130 -28.90 9.20 -11.03
N LEU A 131 -28.00 10.06 -10.58
CA LEU A 131 -26.86 9.67 -9.74
C LEU A 131 -27.30 9.27 -8.33
N ASN A 132 -28.25 10.01 -7.74
CA ASN A 132 -28.77 9.71 -6.40
C ASN A 132 -29.52 8.37 -6.38
N SER A 133 -30.27 8.04 -7.43
CA SER A 133 -31.01 6.79 -7.53
C SER A 133 -30.14 5.57 -7.86
N ALA A 134 -29.00 5.76 -8.53
CA ALA A 134 -28.06 4.69 -8.83
C ALA A 134 -27.31 4.16 -7.59
N ILE A 135 -27.23 4.95 -6.51
CA ILE A 135 -26.46 4.58 -5.32
C ILE A 135 -27.22 3.57 -4.44
N ILE A 136 -26.56 2.46 -4.13
CA ILE A 136 -27.06 1.40 -3.26
C ILE A 136 -26.34 1.45 -1.91
N TYR A 137 -26.95 2.12 -0.91
CA TYR A 137 -26.35 2.28 0.43
C TYR A 137 -26.18 0.97 1.21
N ASP A 138 -26.93 -0.07 0.87
CA ASP A 138 -26.78 -1.38 1.53
C ASP A 138 -25.43 -2.02 1.24
N ARG A 139 -24.76 -1.64 0.15
CA ARG A 139 -23.39 -2.08 -0.17
C ARG A 139 -22.36 -1.60 0.85
N ASP A 140 -22.65 -0.56 1.66
CA ASP A 140 -21.77 -0.18 2.77
C ASP A 140 -21.65 -1.33 3.79
N TYR A 141 -22.74 -2.06 4.08
CA TYR A 141 -22.71 -3.15 5.06
C TYR A 141 -21.88 -4.38 4.62
N ALA A 142 -21.38 -4.38 3.38
CA ALA A 142 -20.49 -5.43 2.90
C ALA A 142 -19.04 -5.26 3.40
N TYR A 143 -18.63 -4.08 3.89
CA TYR A 143 -17.28 -3.87 4.45
C TYR A 143 -17.11 -4.61 5.78
N ASN A 144 -15.91 -5.10 6.05
CA ASN A 144 -15.52 -5.53 7.39
C ASN A 144 -15.10 -4.31 8.23
N TYR A 145 -14.97 -4.50 9.54
CA TYR A 145 -14.74 -3.39 10.47
C TYR A 145 -13.45 -2.63 10.16
N PHE A 146 -12.36 -3.34 9.87
CA PHE A 146 -11.05 -2.73 9.58
C PHE A 146 -11.00 -2.00 8.26
N GLY A 147 -11.53 -2.61 7.20
CA GLY A 147 -11.66 -1.96 5.90
C GLY A 147 -12.47 -0.67 6.01
N PHE A 148 -13.57 -0.70 6.77
CA PHE A 148 -14.35 0.50 7.05
C PHE A 148 -13.55 1.55 7.86
N LYS A 149 -12.86 1.17 8.93
CA LYS A 149 -12.04 2.09 9.73
C LYS A 149 -10.88 2.69 8.94
N THR A 150 -10.29 1.95 8.01
CA THR A 150 -9.30 2.47 7.07
C THR A 150 -9.91 3.56 6.18
N LEU A 151 -11.11 3.31 5.63
CA LEU A 151 -11.84 4.31 4.83
C LEU A 151 -12.16 5.56 5.67
N GLU A 152 -12.73 5.38 6.86
CA GLU A 152 -13.11 6.45 7.79
C GLU A 152 -11.90 7.31 8.21
N LYS A 153 -10.74 6.68 8.45
CA LYS A 153 -9.54 7.39 8.87
C LYS A 153 -9.00 8.31 7.79
N SER A 154 -8.88 7.81 6.55
CA SER A 154 -8.04 8.44 5.53
C SER A 154 -8.74 8.79 4.22
N TYR A 155 -9.81 8.08 3.83
CA TYR A 155 -10.39 8.16 2.48
C TYR A 155 -11.68 8.98 2.40
N LEU A 156 -12.55 8.88 3.40
CA LEU A 156 -13.80 9.63 3.42
C LEU A 156 -13.52 11.11 3.71
N MET A 157 -14.06 12.02 2.91
CA MET A 157 -13.87 13.45 3.13
C MET A 157 -14.48 13.90 4.47
N LYS A 158 -13.79 14.85 5.11
CA LYS A 158 -14.15 15.40 6.41
C LYS A 158 -14.25 16.91 6.33
N ILE A 159 -15.27 17.46 6.99
CA ILE A 159 -15.42 18.89 7.25
C ILE A 159 -15.30 19.08 8.76
N GLU A 160 -14.35 19.91 9.20
CA GLU A 160 -14.13 20.17 10.64
C GLU A 160 -13.97 18.86 11.46
N ALA A 161 -13.20 17.91 10.92
CA ALA A 161 -12.98 16.56 11.45
C ALA A 161 -14.21 15.62 11.47
N ARG A 162 -15.41 16.09 11.12
CA ARG A 162 -16.61 15.28 10.92
C ARG A 162 -16.60 14.64 9.55
N VAL A 163 -16.81 13.33 9.47
CA VAL A 163 -16.97 12.60 8.20
C VAL A 163 -18.28 13.02 7.54
N VAL A 164 -18.23 13.46 6.29
CA VAL A 164 -19.42 13.87 5.52
C VAL A 164 -19.74 12.89 4.39
N GLU A 165 -18.74 12.19 3.86
CA GLU A 165 -18.93 11.18 2.83
C GLU A 165 -19.18 9.79 3.42
N ARG A 166 -20.14 9.07 2.85
CA ARG A 166 -20.26 7.61 2.98
C ARG A 166 -19.32 6.90 1.99
N PRO A 167 -18.98 5.62 2.20
CA PRO A 167 -18.19 4.86 1.22
C PRO A 167 -18.81 4.90 -0.19
N GLN A 168 -20.13 4.75 -0.31
CA GLN A 168 -20.79 4.89 -1.62
C GLN A 168 -20.63 6.27 -2.26
N HIS A 169 -20.64 7.35 -1.47
CA HIS A 169 -20.44 8.71 -2.00
C HIS A 169 -19.02 8.88 -2.54
N MET A 170 -18.02 8.38 -1.81
CA MET A 170 -16.63 8.37 -2.27
C MET A 170 -16.49 7.60 -3.59
N LEU A 171 -17.07 6.41 -3.70
CA LEU A 171 -17.00 5.60 -4.93
C LEU A 171 -17.70 6.28 -6.11
N MET A 172 -18.85 6.92 -5.90
CA MET A 172 -19.54 7.67 -6.95
C MET A 172 -18.73 8.91 -7.36
N ARG A 173 -18.18 9.67 -6.40
CA ARG A 173 -17.27 10.80 -6.68
C ARG A 173 -16.07 10.37 -7.52
N VAL A 174 -15.43 9.25 -7.17
CA VAL A 174 -14.30 8.71 -7.93
C VAL A 174 -14.73 8.36 -9.35
N SER A 175 -15.87 7.69 -9.50
CA SER A 175 -16.41 7.30 -10.81
C SER A 175 -16.67 8.53 -11.71
N ILE A 176 -17.31 9.57 -11.17
CA ILE A 176 -17.56 10.82 -11.91
C ILE A 176 -16.24 11.57 -12.16
N GLY A 177 -15.30 11.56 -11.22
CA GLY A 177 -13.97 12.16 -11.41
C GLY A 177 -13.17 11.54 -12.55
N ILE A 178 -13.37 10.25 -12.83
CA ILE A 178 -12.72 9.55 -13.94
C ILE A 178 -13.48 9.75 -15.26
N HIS A 179 -14.82 9.65 -15.23
CA HIS A 179 -15.64 9.59 -16.43
C HIS A 179 -16.22 10.93 -16.90
N GLY A 180 -16.25 11.95 -16.03
CA GLY A 180 -16.84 13.25 -16.33
C GLY A 180 -18.30 13.14 -16.78
N ASN A 181 -18.60 13.70 -17.95
CA ASN A 181 -19.96 13.73 -18.54
C ASN A 181 -20.47 12.35 -19.00
N ASP A 182 -19.63 11.32 -19.04
CA ASP A 182 -20.04 9.96 -19.41
C ASP A 182 -20.69 9.24 -18.21
N ILE A 183 -21.94 9.61 -17.93
CA ILE A 183 -22.70 9.11 -16.77
C ILE A 183 -22.93 7.59 -16.83
N ASN A 184 -23.03 7.02 -18.04
CA ASN A 184 -23.20 5.58 -18.21
C ASN A 184 -21.96 4.84 -17.71
N ALA A 185 -20.77 5.23 -18.17
CA ALA A 185 -19.52 4.64 -17.70
C ALA A 185 -19.27 4.95 -16.22
N ALA A 186 -19.68 6.11 -15.72
CA ALA A 186 -19.59 6.43 -14.29
C ALA A 186 -20.41 5.46 -13.44
N ILE A 187 -21.65 5.16 -13.83
CA ILE A 187 -22.51 4.23 -13.10
C ILE A 187 -22.00 2.78 -13.22
N GLU A 188 -21.50 2.37 -14.39
CA GLU A 188 -20.86 1.06 -14.59
C GLU A 188 -19.67 0.88 -13.62
N THR A 189 -18.73 1.83 -13.63
CA THR A 189 -17.56 1.82 -12.74
C THR A 189 -17.96 1.88 -11.26
N TYR A 190 -18.95 2.69 -10.90
CA TYR A 190 -19.49 2.73 -9.53
C TYR A 190 -20.01 1.35 -9.08
N ASN A 191 -20.80 0.69 -9.93
CA ASN A 191 -21.35 -0.63 -9.60
C ASN A 191 -20.24 -1.65 -9.38
N LEU A 192 -19.28 -1.72 -10.31
CA LEU A 192 -18.18 -2.68 -10.22
C LEU A 192 -17.28 -2.45 -9.00
N MET A 193 -16.98 -1.19 -8.66
CA MET A 193 -16.20 -0.88 -7.45
C MET A 193 -16.99 -1.14 -6.17
N SER A 194 -18.26 -0.75 -6.10
CA SER A 194 -19.09 -0.95 -4.91
C SER A 194 -19.44 -2.42 -4.64
N GLU A 195 -19.47 -3.26 -5.69
CA GLU A 195 -19.55 -4.71 -5.60
C GLU A 195 -18.18 -5.38 -5.33
N LYS A 196 -17.11 -4.58 -5.30
CA LYS A 196 -15.73 -4.94 -4.97
C LYS A 196 -15.02 -5.82 -5.99
N TYR A 197 -15.43 -5.75 -7.27
CA TYR A 197 -14.70 -6.45 -8.35
C TYR A 197 -13.28 -5.91 -8.53
N PHE A 198 -13.09 -4.61 -8.36
CA PHE A 198 -11.79 -3.95 -8.39
C PHE A 198 -11.78 -2.71 -7.51
N THR A 199 -10.59 -2.14 -7.28
CA THR A 199 -10.41 -0.83 -6.67
C THR A 199 -9.34 -0.04 -7.41
N HIS A 200 -9.50 1.27 -7.51
CA HIS A 200 -8.40 2.14 -7.91
C HIS A 200 -7.40 2.33 -6.75
N ALA A 201 -6.18 2.76 -7.08
CA ALA A 201 -5.16 3.05 -6.08
C ALA A 201 -5.53 4.25 -5.19
N SER A 202 -4.86 4.34 -4.03
CA SER A 202 -5.19 5.35 -3.02
C SER A 202 -5.19 6.80 -3.55
N PRO A 203 -4.23 7.27 -4.38
CA PRO A 203 -4.26 8.63 -4.89
C PRO A 203 -5.51 8.92 -5.74
N THR A 204 -5.96 7.95 -6.54
CA THR A 204 -7.22 8.07 -7.28
C THR A 204 -8.41 8.17 -6.33
N LEU A 205 -8.50 7.31 -5.30
CA LEU A 205 -9.58 7.36 -4.32
C LEU A 205 -9.63 8.68 -3.53
N PHE A 206 -8.46 9.24 -3.19
CA PHE A 206 -8.34 10.50 -2.47
C PHE A 206 -8.71 11.70 -3.32
N ASN A 207 -8.22 11.75 -4.56
CA ASN A 207 -8.12 12.99 -5.31
C ASN A 207 -9.05 13.04 -6.53
N ALA A 208 -9.63 11.92 -6.98
CA ALA A 208 -10.58 11.95 -8.08
C ALA A 208 -11.78 12.86 -7.75
N GLY A 209 -12.06 13.78 -8.67
CA GLY A 209 -13.10 14.79 -8.54
C GLY A 209 -12.75 15.99 -7.66
N THR A 210 -11.55 16.07 -7.09
CA THR A 210 -11.08 17.24 -6.31
C THR A 210 -10.53 18.36 -7.23
N PRO A 211 -10.33 19.61 -6.74
CA PRO A 211 -9.87 20.72 -7.58
C PRO A 211 -8.52 20.52 -8.29
N ARG A 212 -7.63 19.68 -7.75
CA ARG A 212 -6.33 19.33 -8.38
C ARG A 212 -6.13 17.82 -8.27
N PRO A 213 -6.75 17.04 -9.18
CA PRO A 213 -6.83 15.59 -9.03
C PRO A 213 -5.51 14.92 -9.43
N GLN A 214 -4.56 14.84 -8.51
CA GLN A 214 -3.38 14.00 -8.68
C GLN A 214 -3.76 12.55 -8.33
N MET A 215 -3.83 11.68 -9.33
CA MET A 215 -4.37 10.32 -9.23
C MET A 215 -3.31 9.24 -9.46
N SER A 216 -2.12 9.61 -9.92
CA SER A 216 -1.00 8.69 -10.16
C SER A 216 -0.20 8.42 -8.88
N SER A 217 0.32 7.20 -8.71
CA SER A 217 0.91 6.79 -7.43
C SER A 217 2.42 6.85 -7.37
N CYS A 218 3.08 6.53 -8.48
CA CYS A 218 4.54 6.36 -8.51
C CYS A 218 5.12 7.17 -9.66
N PHE A 219 6.30 7.70 -9.42
CA PHE A 219 7.08 8.48 -10.37
C PHE A 219 8.51 7.92 -10.41
N LEU A 220 9.04 7.72 -11.60
CA LEU A 220 10.44 7.33 -11.79
C LEU A 220 11.20 8.54 -12.34
N VAL A 221 12.19 9.00 -11.60
CA VAL A 221 12.98 10.19 -11.91
C VAL A 221 14.42 9.76 -12.15
N GLN A 222 14.96 10.07 -13.32
CA GLN A 222 16.40 9.97 -13.55
C GLN A 222 17.07 11.27 -13.13
N MET A 223 18.27 11.19 -12.55
CA MET A 223 19.09 12.38 -12.33
C MET A 223 19.29 13.13 -13.65
N LYS A 224 18.98 14.44 -13.67
CA LYS A 224 19.03 15.26 -14.88
C LYS A 224 20.45 15.33 -15.44
N ASP A 225 21.41 15.71 -14.60
CA ASP A 225 22.80 15.91 -14.98
C ASP A 225 23.75 15.72 -13.77
N ASP A 226 25.03 15.45 -14.05
CA ASP A 226 26.12 15.37 -13.07
C ASP A 226 26.67 16.77 -12.74
N SER A 227 25.77 17.64 -12.28
CA SER A 227 26.02 19.04 -11.91
C SER A 227 25.17 19.45 -10.71
N ILE A 228 25.60 20.50 -9.99
CA ILE A 228 24.83 21.02 -8.85
C ILE A 228 23.43 21.48 -9.30
N GLU A 229 23.33 22.14 -10.45
CA GLU A 229 22.05 22.56 -11.03
C GLU A 229 21.15 21.34 -11.32
N GLY A 230 21.67 20.32 -12.02
CA GLY A 230 20.94 19.08 -12.29
C GLY A 230 20.47 18.35 -11.03
N ILE A 231 21.30 18.33 -9.98
CA ILE A 231 20.97 17.72 -8.68
C ILE A 231 19.83 18.50 -8.00
N TYR A 232 19.92 19.82 -7.88
CA TYR A 232 18.90 20.63 -7.20
C TYR A 232 17.59 20.71 -7.99
N ASP A 233 17.63 20.67 -9.32
CA ASP A 233 16.44 20.52 -10.16
C ASP A 233 15.74 19.17 -9.92
N THR A 234 16.52 18.10 -9.76
CA THR A 234 16.00 16.77 -9.46
C THR A 234 15.38 16.74 -8.05
N ILE A 235 16.03 17.37 -7.06
CA ILE A 235 15.47 17.54 -5.70
C ILE A 235 14.14 18.31 -5.74
N THR A 236 14.08 19.38 -6.52
CA THR A 236 12.87 20.20 -6.69
C THR A 236 11.74 19.38 -7.31
N THR A 237 12.05 18.60 -8.34
CA THR A 237 11.12 17.65 -8.98
C THR A 237 10.58 16.66 -7.95
N CYS A 238 11.46 16.05 -7.14
CA CYS A 238 11.08 15.11 -6.09
C CYS A 238 10.21 15.78 -5.01
N ALA A 239 10.52 17.01 -4.60
CA ALA A 239 9.73 17.76 -3.63
C ALA A 239 8.32 18.07 -4.15
N LEU A 240 8.17 18.48 -5.42
CA LEU A 240 6.87 18.76 -6.03
C LEU A 240 6.00 17.50 -6.17
N ILE A 241 6.62 16.37 -6.53
CA ILE A 241 5.95 15.07 -6.60
C ILE A 241 5.52 14.60 -5.20
N SER A 242 6.42 14.64 -4.22
CA SER A 242 6.15 14.21 -2.83
C SER A 242 5.05 15.06 -2.18
N LYS A 243 5.04 16.38 -2.43
CA LYS A 243 3.97 17.29 -1.98
C LYS A 243 2.59 16.78 -2.40
N SER A 244 2.51 16.16 -3.57
CA SER A 244 1.27 15.63 -4.17
C SER A 244 1.02 14.16 -3.84
N ALA A 245 1.71 13.61 -2.83
CA ALA A 245 1.60 12.23 -2.37
C ALA A 245 2.04 11.13 -3.36
N GLY A 246 2.93 11.47 -4.30
CA GLY A 246 3.60 10.50 -5.16
C GLY A 246 4.79 9.84 -4.47
N GLY A 247 4.91 8.51 -4.59
CA GLY A 247 6.16 7.79 -4.27
C GLY A 247 7.16 7.95 -5.42
N ILE A 248 8.46 8.00 -5.11
CA ILE A 248 9.49 8.31 -6.12
C ILE A 248 10.55 7.22 -6.15
N GLY A 249 10.86 6.70 -7.34
CA GLY A 249 12.09 5.99 -7.63
C GLY A 249 13.10 6.93 -8.29
N ILE A 250 14.34 6.99 -7.81
CA ILE A 250 15.38 7.90 -8.29
C ILE A 250 16.56 7.08 -8.80
N SER A 251 16.95 7.23 -10.05
CA SER A 251 18.22 6.70 -10.57
C SER A 251 19.34 7.71 -10.37
N THR A 252 20.40 7.33 -9.64
CA THR A 252 21.54 8.22 -9.28
C THR A 252 22.85 7.84 -9.94
N GLN A 253 22.86 6.80 -10.77
CA GLN A 253 24.04 6.22 -11.43
C GLN A 253 24.87 7.20 -12.29
N LYS A 254 24.32 8.35 -12.68
CA LYS A 254 25.03 9.40 -13.43
C LYS A 254 25.99 10.24 -12.59
N ILE A 255 25.76 10.33 -11.28
CA ILE A 255 26.51 11.25 -10.42
C ILE A 255 27.91 10.71 -10.19
N ARG A 256 28.92 11.57 -10.34
CA ARG A 256 30.32 11.19 -10.16
C ARG A 256 30.61 10.68 -8.74
N ALA A 257 31.48 9.67 -8.66
CA ALA A 257 31.90 9.07 -7.40
C ALA A 257 32.79 9.99 -6.54
N SER A 258 32.98 9.62 -5.28
CA SER A 258 33.88 10.32 -4.36
C SER A 258 35.32 10.38 -4.89
N GLY A 259 36.01 11.50 -4.68
CA GLY A 259 37.38 11.73 -5.18
C GLY A 259 37.48 12.05 -6.68
N SER A 260 36.36 12.16 -7.40
CA SER A 260 36.36 12.57 -8.82
C SER A 260 36.68 14.05 -8.99
N TYR A 261 37.43 14.39 -10.03
CA TYR A 261 37.82 15.77 -10.30
C TYR A 261 36.59 16.65 -10.58
N ILE A 262 36.61 17.89 -10.08
CA ILE A 262 35.62 18.92 -10.39
C ILE A 262 36.28 20.00 -11.23
N ALA A 263 35.99 19.98 -12.53
CA ALA A 263 36.35 21.06 -13.44
C ALA A 263 35.71 22.38 -12.98
N GLY A 264 36.52 23.45 -12.92
CA GLY A 264 36.09 24.78 -12.47
C GLY A 264 36.55 25.13 -11.05
N THR A 265 36.34 24.27 -10.07
CA THR A 265 36.77 24.52 -8.68
C THR A 265 38.16 23.96 -8.37
N GLY A 266 38.67 23.03 -9.18
CA GLY A 266 39.94 22.34 -8.95
C GLY A 266 39.92 21.37 -7.76
N GLY A 267 38.75 21.17 -7.15
CA GLY A 267 38.55 20.26 -6.02
C GLY A 267 38.19 18.84 -6.42
N THR A 268 37.84 18.03 -5.42
CA THR A 268 37.35 16.65 -5.60
C THR A 268 35.90 16.52 -5.11
N SER A 269 35.15 15.61 -5.75
CA SER A 269 33.77 15.30 -5.39
C SER A 269 33.70 14.57 -4.05
N ASN A 270 32.66 14.88 -3.28
CA ASN A 270 32.35 14.14 -2.05
C ASN A 270 31.52 12.87 -2.30
N GLY A 271 31.16 12.59 -3.55
CA GLY A 271 30.43 11.39 -3.97
C GLY A 271 28.94 11.42 -3.64
N LEU A 272 28.32 10.23 -3.65
CA LEU A 272 26.87 10.08 -3.51
C LEU A 272 26.35 10.35 -2.10
N VAL A 273 27.09 9.96 -1.06
CA VAL A 273 26.57 9.96 0.32
C VAL A 273 26.07 11.34 0.78
N PRO A 274 26.83 12.44 0.63
CA PRO A 274 26.35 13.75 1.04
C PRO A 274 25.15 14.25 0.23
N MET A 275 25.12 13.94 -1.07
CA MET A 275 23.98 14.25 -1.93
C MET A 275 22.71 13.54 -1.43
N LEU A 276 22.82 12.24 -1.15
CA LEU A 276 21.68 11.43 -0.69
C LEU A 276 21.16 11.88 0.67
N ARG A 277 21.99 12.47 1.53
CA ARG A 277 21.51 13.10 2.77
C ARG A 277 20.57 14.28 2.51
N VAL A 278 20.83 15.08 1.49
CA VAL A 278 19.93 16.17 1.09
C VAL A 278 18.58 15.62 0.61
N PHE A 279 18.59 14.52 -0.15
CA PHE A 279 17.35 13.82 -0.54
C PHE A 279 16.62 13.24 0.69
N ASN A 280 17.35 12.67 1.65
CA ASN A 280 16.80 12.16 2.90
C ASN A 280 16.05 13.27 3.65
N ASP A 281 16.71 14.39 3.89
CA ASP A 281 16.11 15.51 4.63
C ASP A 281 14.94 16.14 3.87
N THR A 282 15.01 16.19 2.54
CA THR A 282 13.89 16.61 1.69
C THR A 282 12.69 15.67 1.85
N SER A 283 12.89 14.35 1.88
CA SER A 283 11.82 13.37 2.07
C SER A 283 11.11 13.53 3.42
N ARG A 284 11.87 13.87 4.47
CA ARG A 284 11.35 14.15 5.82
C ARG A 284 10.59 15.47 5.88
N PHE A 285 11.11 16.50 5.22
CA PHE A 285 10.52 17.83 5.19
C PHE A 285 9.19 17.84 4.43
N VAL A 286 9.16 17.21 3.24
CA VAL A 286 7.97 17.15 2.38
C VAL A 286 7.14 15.91 2.71
N ASN A 287 6.52 15.94 3.90
CA ASN A 287 5.60 14.90 4.34
C ASN A 287 4.25 15.04 3.60
N GLN A 288 3.75 13.98 2.97
CA GLN A 288 2.75 14.05 1.91
C GLN A 288 1.37 14.52 2.43
N GLY A 289 0.78 15.52 1.77
CA GLY A 289 -0.65 15.86 1.89
C GLY A 289 -1.14 16.22 3.30
N GLY A 290 -0.31 16.82 4.15
CA GLY A 290 -0.68 17.20 5.52
C GLY A 290 -0.63 16.05 6.53
N GLY A 291 0.28 15.10 6.35
CA GLY A 291 0.46 13.94 7.23
C GLY A 291 -0.40 12.73 6.86
N LYS A 292 -0.97 12.70 5.65
CA LYS A 292 -1.73 11.53 5.15
C LYS A 292 -0.82 10.34 4.84
N ARG A 293 0.42 10.59 4.39
CA ARG A 293 1.46 9.59 4.11
C ARG A 293 2.85 10.20 4.26
N ASN A 294 3.82 9.42 4.74
CA ASN A 294 5.22 9.83 4.75
C ASN A 294 5.79 9.87 3.32
N GLY A 295 6.64 10.84 3.02
CA GLY A 295 7.42 10.86 1.77
C GLY A 295 8.30 9.61 1.70
N SER A 296 8.37 8.96 0.54
CA SER A 296 9.14 7.74 0.33
C SER A 296 9.86 7.80 -1.00
N PHE A 297 11.20 7.84 -0.93
CA PHE A 297 12.08 7.85 -2.08
C PHE A 297 12.88 6.55 -2.09
N ALA A 298 12.85 5.81 -3.19
CA ALA A 298 13.70 4.66 -3.46
C ALA A 298 14.82 5.06 -4.40
N VAL A 299 16.06 4.96 -3.96
CA VAL A 299 17.25 5.35 -4.71
C VAL A 299 17.89 4.12 -5.33
N TYR A 300 18.17 4.18 -6.62
CA TYR A 300 18.74 3.10 -7.41
C TYR A 300 20.13 3.46 -7.92
N ILE A 301 21.04 2.50 -7.80
CA ILE A 301 22.42 2.57 -8.28
C ILE A 301 22.81 1.25 -8.93
N GLU A 302 23.72 1.31 -9.91
CA GLU A 302 24.30 0.11 -10.52
C GLU A 302 25.53 -0.37 -9.72
N PRO A 303 25.77 -1.69 -9.61
CA PRO A 303 26.80 -2.26 -8.73
C PRO A 303 28.25 -2.00 -9.20
N TRP A 304 28.46 -1.40 -10.38
CA TRP A 304 29.79 -0.96 -10.83
C TRP A 304 30.17 0.42 -10.32
N HIS A 305 29.26 1.16 -9.70
CA HIS A 305 29.55 2.51 -9.21
C HIS A 305 30.57 2.47 -8.06
N SER A 306 31.55 3.38 -8.05
CA SER A 306 32.64 3.33 -7.06
C SER A 306 32.20 3.54 -5.61
N ASP A 307 31.15 4.32 -5.37
CA ASP A 307 30.57 4.55 -4.02
C ASP A 307 29.58 3.44 -3.57
N ILE A 308 29.59 2.26 -4.20
CA ILE A 308 28.60 1.20 -3.94
C ILE A 308 28.66 0.67 -2.50
N PHE A 309 29.84 0.55 -1.90
CA PHE A 309 29.96 0.04 -0.52
C PHE A 309 29.38 1.04 0.49
N GLU A 310 29.68 2.32 0.31
CA GLU A 310 29.14 3.39 1.14
C GLU A 310 27.62 3.51 0.96
N PHE A 311 27.12 3.28 -0.25
CA PHE A 311 25.68 3.23 -0.54
C PHE A 311 24.98 2.11 0.24
N LEU A 312 25.55 0.90 0.28
CA LEU A 312 25.01 -0.25 1.02
C LEU A 312 24.95 -0.02 2.54
N ASP A 313 25.75 0.90 3.06
CA ASP A 313 25.83 1.23 4.48
C ASP A 313 24.85 2.35 4.91
N LEU A 314 24.18 3.04 3.98
CA LEU A 314 23.37 4.24 4.27
C LEU A 314 22.23 4.00 5.27
N ARG A 315 21.65 2.79 5.27
CA ARG A 315 20.53 2.42 6.15
C ARG A 315 20.93 1.64 7.40
N LYS A 316 22.21 1.31 7.59
CA LYS A 316 22.66 0.56 8.75
C LYS A 316 22.31 1.29 10.05
N ASN A 317 21.93 0.53 11.06
CA ASN A 317 21.49 1.12 12.33
C ASN A 317 22.67 1.72 13.10
N THR A 318 23.83 1.07 13.01
CA THR A 318 25.07 1.49 13.66
C THR A 318 25.97 2.31 12.72
N GLY A 319 26.93 3.02 13.29
CA GLY A 319 27.94 3.81 12.58
C GLY A 319 27.75 5.32 12.71
N LYS A 320 28.51 6.08 11.93
CA LYS A 320 28.53 7.55 11.97
C LYS A 320 27.27 8.13 11.31
N GLU A 321 26.57 9.03 11.98
CA GLU A 321 25.33 9.64 11.47
C GLU A 321 25.55 10.47 10.20
N GLU A 322 26.75 11.04 10.02
CA GLU A 322 27.07 11.90 8.89
C GLU A 322 27.08 11.16 7.54
N ILE A 323 27.07 9.82 7.58
CA ILE A 323 27.06 8.92 6.42
C ILE A 323 25.81 8.02 6.41
N ARG A 324 24.70 8.48 7.01
CA ARG A 324 23.43 7.73 7.06
C ARG A 324 22.29 8.50 6.40
N ALA A 325 21.38 7.74 5.79
CA ALA A 325 20.18 8.23 5.13
C ALA A 325 19.04 7.19 5.30
N ARG A 326 18.52 7.07 6.54
CA ARG A 326 17.61 5.99 6.95
C ARG A 326 16.17 6.14 6.45
N ASP A 327 15.79 7.33 6.00
CA ASP A 327 14.45 7.59 5.45
C ASP A 327 14.35 7.24 3.95
N LEU A 328 15.49 7.07 3.28
CA LEU A 328 15.57 6.62 1.88
C LEU A 328 15.55 5.10 1.78
N PHE A 329 14.80 4.57 0.82
CA PHE A 329 14.88 3.16 0.43
C PHE A 329 16.01 2.97 -0.59
N LEU A 330 16.70 1.84 -0.54
CA LEU A 330 17.84 1.56 -1.41
C LEU A 330 17.48 0.43 -2.37
N GLY A 331 17.89 0.56 -3.63
CA GLY A 331 17.74 -0.45 -4.65
C GLY A 331 18.99 -0.57 -5.51
N LEU A 332 19.24 -1.76 -6.03
CA LEU A 332 20.28 -2.04 -7.00
C LEU A 332 19.67 -2.29 -8.37
N TRP A 333 20.30 -1.71 -9.38
CA TRP A 333 20.00 -1.94 -10.79
C TRP A 333 21.12 -2.81 -11.38
N ILE A 334 20.88 -4.11 -11.43
CA ILE A 334 21.95 -5.11 -11.57
C ILE A 334 22.05 -5.56 -13.03
N PRO A 335 23.20 -5.36 -13.70
CA PRO A 335 23.44 -5.93 -15.01
C PRO A 335 23.74 -7.43 -14.91
N ASP A 336 23.28 -8.22 -15.88
CA ASP A 336 23.51 -9.67 -15.95
C ASP A 336 24.99 -10.04 -15.81
N LEU A 337 25.88 -9.22 -16.37
CA LEU A 337 27.33 -9.41 -16.26
C LEU A 337 27.80 -9.52 -14.82
N PHE A 338 27.26 -8.70 -13.91
CA PHE A 338 27.63 -8.77 -12.50
C PHE A 338 27.32 -10.14 -11.91
N MET A 339 26.11 -10.66 -12.15
CA MET A 339 25.68 -11.98 -11.67
C MET A 339 26.53 -13.10 -12.26
N LYS A 340 26.83 -13.05 -13.57
CA LYS A 340 27.74 -14.00 -14.24
C LYS A 340 29.13 -14.02 -13.60
N ARG A 341 29.66 -12.84 -13.21
CA ARG A 341 30.98 -12.74 -12.55
C ARG A 341 30.96 -13.22 -11.10
N VAL A 342 29.86 -13.02 -10.38
CA VAL A 342 29.67 -13.56 -9.02
C VAL A 342 29.70 -15.09 -9.05
N GLU A 343 28.96 -15.70 -9.97
CA GLU A 343 28.88 -17.15 -10.14
C GLU A 343 30.25 -17.77 -10.48
N LYS A 344 31.00 -17.13 -11.40
CA LYS A 344 32.32 -17.59 -11.84
C LYS A 344 33.49 -17.20 -10.93
N ASN A 345 33.23 -16.45 -9.85
CA ASN A 345 34.26 -15.88 -8.97
C ASN A 345 35.30 -15.00 -9.70
N GLU A 346 34.82 -14.24 -10.68
CA GLU A 346 35.63 -13.33 -11.47
C GLU A 346 35.84 -11.98 -10.75
N ASP A 347 36.72 -11.16 -11.31
CA ASP A 347 36.96 -9.81 -10.83
C ASP A 347 35.86 -8.86 -11.32
N TRP A 348 35.57 -7.83 -10.54
CA TRP A 348 34.60 -6.79 -10.82
C TRP A 348 35.27 -5.42 -10.68
N SER A 349 35.18 -4.62 -11.73
CA SER A 349 35.74 -3.28 -11.75
C SER A 349 34.71 -2.22 -11.35
N LEU A 350 35.15 -1.31 -10.48
CA LEU A 350 34.39 -0.15 -10.05
C LEU A 350 34.82 1.08 -10.82
N PHE A 351 33.85 1.83 -11.32
CA PHE A 351 34.03 2.99 -12.18
C PHE A 351 33.40 4.24 -11.59
N CYS A 352 33.89 5.40 -12.03
CA CYS A 352 33.18 6.66 -11.90
C CYS A 352 32.45 6.95 -13.22
N PRO A 353 31.15 7.28 -13.21
CA PRO A 353 30.41 7.57 -14.44
C PRO A 353 30.97 8.74 -15.24
N HIS A 354 31.65 9.70 -14.58
CA HIS A 354 32.32 10.82 -15.24
C HIS A 354 33.54 10.37 -16.08
N GLU A 355 34.26 9.34 -15.63
CA GLU A 355 35.44 8.80 -16.31
C GLU A 355 35.05 7.74 -17.36
N CYS A 356 33.94 7.05 -17.12
CA CYS A 356 33.39 5.97 -17.95
C CYS A 356 31.92 6.27 -18.32
N PRO A 357 31.66 7.32 -19.15
CA PRO A 357 30.32 7.75 -19.47
C PRO A 357 29.57 6.74 -20.35
N GLY A 358 28.25 6.67 -20.19
CA GLY A 358 27.39 5.86 -21.05
C GLY A 358 27.15 4.43 -20.59
N LEU A 359 27.79 3.97 -19.51
CA LEU A 359 27.45 2.69 -18.88
C LEU A 359 25.99 2.66 -18.39
N ASP A 360 25.44 3.81 -18.01
CA ASP A 360 24.07 3.98 -17.56
C ASP A 360 23.03 3.94 -18.69
N SER A 361 23.44 4.18 -19.94
CA SER A 361 22.55 4.29 -21.10
C SER A 361 22.53 3.03 -21.98
N VAL A 362 23.39 2.06 -21.70
CA VAL A 362 23.45 0.77 -22.41
C VAL A 362 23.06 -0.40 -21.49
N TYR A 363 22.55 -1.48 -22.09
CA TYR A 363 22.13 -2.71 -21.41
C TYR A 363 22.47 -3.94 -22.25
N GLY A 364 22.38 -5.14 -21.67
CA GLY A 364 22.68 -6.40 -22.35
C GLY A 364 24.09 -6.44 -22.93
N GLN A 365 24.24 -7.00 -24.15
CA GLN A 365 25.55 -7.16 -24.77
C GLN A 365 26.29 -5.83 -24.99
N ALA A 366 25.57 -4.74 -25.30
CA ALA A 366 26.18 -3.43 -25.48
C ALA A 366 26.80 -2.89 -24.18
N PHE A 367 26.20 -3.22 -23.02
CA PHE A 367 26.80 -2.95 -21.72
C PHE A 367 28.05 -3.80 -21.50
N ASP A 368 27.98 -5.10 -21.76
CA ASP A 368 29.11 -6.02 -21.58
C ASP A 368 30.33 -5.58 -22.41
N ASP A 369 30.11 -5.16 -23.65
CA ASP A 369 31.16 -4.69 -24.55
C ASP A 369 31.77 -3.36 -24.08
N LEU A 370 30.94 -2.40 -23.65
CA LEU A 370 31.42 -1.10 -23.16
C LEU A 370 32.15 -1.23 -21.82
N PHE A 371 31.62 -2.05 -20.92
CA PHE A 371 32.22 -2.33 -19.61
C PHE A 371 33.60 -2.96 -19.77
N THR A 372 33.71 -4.03 -20.57
CA THR A 372 34.98 -4.71 -20.81
C THR A 372 35.98 -3.84 -21.59
N LYS A 373 35.51 -2.94 -22.45
CA LYS A 373 36.37 -1.92 -23.08
C LYS A 373 37.02 -1.02 -22.04
N TYR A 374 36.26 -0.49 -21.07
CA TYR A 374 36.83 0.37 -20.02
C TYR A 374 37.78 -0.36 -19.06
N GLU A 375 37.56 -1.66 -18.83
CA GLU A 375 38.51 -2.50 -18.11
C GLU A 375 39.84 -2.62 -18.88
N ARG A 376 39.79 -2.87 -20.20
CA ARG A 376 40.99 -2.95 -21.05
C ARG A 376 41.75 -1.62 -21.15
N GLU A 377 41.03 -0.51 -21.11
CA GLU A 377 41.60 0.85 -21.08
C GLU A 377 42.20 1.22 -19.71
N GLY A 378 42.05 0.37 -18.68
CA GLY A 378 42.61 0.62 -17.35
C GLY A 378 41.91 1.76 -16.59
N LYS A 379 40.65 2.06 -16.93
CA LYS A 379 39.89 3.16 -16.31
C LYS A 379 39.21 2.78 -14.99
N ALA A 380 39.39 1.54 -14.52
CA ALA A 380 38.83 1.08 -13.27
C ALA A 380 39.52 1.80 -12.10
N ARG A 381 38.73 2.43 -11.23
CA ARG A 381 39.25 3.04 -10.00
C ARG A 381 39.70 1.99 -9.00
N LYS A 382 38.99 0.87 -8.99
CA LYS A 382 39.27 -0.26 -8.11
C LYS A 382 38.74 -1.53 -8.74
N THR A 383 39.55 -2.59 -8.69
CA THR A 383 39.11 -3.93 -9.07
C THR A 383 39.05 -4.79 -7.82
N ILE A 384 37.93 -5.48 -7.63
CA ILE A 384 37.64 -6.33 -6.48
C ILE A 384 37.17 -7.70 -6.98
N LYS A 385 37.07 -8.70 -6.10
CA LYS A 385 36.33 -9.91 -6.42
C LYS A 385 34.82 -9.61 -6.47
N ALA A 386 34.12 -10.09 -7.49
CA ALA A 386 32.66 -9.90 -7.60
C ALA A 386 31.93 -10.43 -6.35
N GLN A 387 32.36 -11.59 -5.85
CA GLN A 387 31.83 -12.18 -4.61
C GLN A 387 32.02 -11.30 -3.37
N LYS A 388 33.07 -10.46 -3.32
CA LYS A 388 33.26 -9.52 -2.20
C LYS A 388 32.14 -8.49 -2.15
N LEU A 389 31.73 -7.95 -3.31
CA LEU A 389 30.60 -7.03 -3.38
C LEU A 389 29.29 -7.77 -3.10
N TRP A 390 29.12 -8.99 -3.64
CA TRP A 390 27.96 -9.82 -3.38
C TRP A 390 27.72 -10.06 -1.88
N LEU A 391 28.77 -10.44 -1.14
CA LEU A 391 28.68 -10.62 0.31
C LEU A 391 28.23 -9.34 1.02
N ALA A 392 28.76 -8.17 0.64
CA ALA A 392 28.34 -6.90 1.22
C ALA A 392 26.87 -6.56 0.94
N ILE A 393 26.35 -6.92 -0.25
CA ILE A 393 24.93 -6.76 -0.59
C ILE A 393 24.07 -7.64 0.31
N VAL A 394 24.41 -8.92 0.42
CA VAL A 394 23.68 -9.89 1.24
C VAL A 394 23.73 -9.52 2.73
N ASP A 395 24.88 -9.08 3.24
CA ASP A 395 25.02 -8.62 4.62
C ASP A 395 24.12 -7.41 4.91
N SER A 396 24.04 -6.45 3.98
CA SER A 396 23.13 -5.31 4.10
C SER A 396 21.65 -5.74 4.11
N GLN A 397 21.29 -6.73 3.28
CA GLN A 397 19.93 -7.29 3.26
C GLN A 397 19.58 -8.02 4.56
N ILE A 398 20.53 -8.75 5.16
CA ILE A 398 20.34 -9.41 6.45
C ILE A 398 20.11 -8.37 7.55
N GLU A 399 20.87 -7.27 7.57
CA GLU A 399 20.76 -6.25 8.63
C GLU A 399 19.53 -5.35 8.45
N THR A 400 19.18 -4.98 7.21
CA THR A 400 18.24 -3.89 6.92
C THR A 400 17.05 -4.27 6.05
N GLY A 401 17.03 -5.47 5.47
CA GLY A 401 16.06 -5.90 4.45
C GLY A 401 16.25 -5.21 3.08
N MET A 402 17.33 -4.45 2.90
CA MET A 402 17.63 -3.62 1.72
C MET A 402 19.10 -3.87 1.32
N PRO A 403 19.50 -3.62 0.07
CA PRO A 403 18.74 -3.00 -1.00
C PRO A 403 17.78 -3.94 -1.73
N TYR A 404 16.78 -3.36 -2.39
CA TYR A 404 15.97 -4.05 -3.41
C TYR A 404 16.86 -4.54 -4.56
N MET A 405 16.46 -5.62 -5.20
CA MET A 405 17.17 -6.20 -6.34
C MET A 405 16.31 -6.06 -7.59
N VAL A 406 16.78 -5.30 -8.57
CA VAL A 406 16.13 -5.15 -9.88
C VAL A 406 17.16 -5.45 -10.96
N TYR A 407 16.81 -6.34 -11.88
CA TYR A 407 17.68 -6.66 -13.02
C TYR A 407 17.49 -5.63 -14.13
N LYS A 408 18.61 -5.14 -14.66
CA LYS A 408 18.68 -3.89 -15.45
C LYS A 408 17.87 -3.96 -16.75
N GLU A 409 16.93 -3.02 -16.88
CA GLU A 409 16.25 -2.66 -18.13
C GLU A 409 16.57 -1.20 -18.54
N TYR A 410 16.03 -0.73 -19.66
CA TYR A 410 16.32 0.60 -20.23
C TYR A 410 15.51 1.73 -19.54
N THR A 411 16.14 2.89 -19.30
CA THR A 411 15.48 4.11 -18.79
C THR A 411 15.86 5.35 -19.61
N ALA A 412 14.90 6.25 -19.87
CA ALA A 412 15.12 7.49 -20.62
C ALA A 412 15.32 8.72 -19.70
N PRO A 413 16.24 9.66 -20.03
CA PRO A 413 16.63 10.77 -19.15
C PRO A 413 15.75 12.02 -19.22
N ASP A 414 14.98 12.21 -20.28
CA ASP A 414 14.15 13.40 -20.50
C ASP A 414 12.67 13.20 -20.13
N GLU A 415 12.39 12.11 -19.41
CA GLU A 415 11.05 11.68 -19.06
C GLU A 415 10.96 11.24 -17.61
N VAL A 416 9.89 11.66 -16.94
CA VAL A 416 9.53 11.13 -15.62
C VAL A 416 8.40 10.13 -15.83
N ALA A 417 8.70 8.83 -15.73
CA ALA A 417 7.67 7.81 -15.92
C ALA A 417 6.63 7.88 -14.79
N VAL A 418 5.37 7.61 -15.13
CA VAL A 418 4.23 7.74 -14.20
C VAL A 418 3.45 6.44 -14.17
N CYS A 419 3.09 5.98 -12.97
CA CYS A 419 2.32 4.76 -12.80
C CYS A 419 0.87 5.07 -12.40
N ASN A 420 -0.08 4.61 -13.23
CA ASN A 420 -1.53 4.69 -12.99
C ASN A 420 -2.03 3.30 -12.59
N LEU A 421 -2.46 3.15 -11.33
CA LEU A 421 -2.65 1.84 -10.68
C LEU A 421 -4.12 1.55 -10.37
N ALA A 422 -4.52 0.30 -10.61
CA ALA A 422 -5.73 -0.31 -10.07
C ALA A 422 -5.49 -1.79 -9.77
N SER A 423 -6.34 -2.40 -8.94
CA SER A 423 -6.25 -3.83 -8.62
C SER A 423 -7.60 -4.53 -8.70
N ILE A 424 -7.59 -5.74 -9.27
CA ILE A 424 -8.76 -6.62 -9.38
C ILE A 424 -8.82 -7.57 -8.18
N SER A 425 -10.00 -7.76 -7.60
CA SER A 425 -10.23 -8.68 -6.49
C SER A 425 -10.48 -10.11 -6.99
N LEU A 426 -9.43 -10.93 -7.12
CA LEU A 426 -9.54 -12.30 -7.64
C LEU A 426 -10.57 -13.19 -6.91
N PRO A 427 -10.78 -13.09 -5.58
CA PRO A 427 -11.81 -13.88 -4.89
C PRO A 427 -13.24 -13.68 -5.43
N LYS A 428 -13.54 -12.57 -6.12
CA LYS A 428 -14.86 -12.31 -6.70
C LYS A 428 -15.20 -13.15 -7.92
N PHE A 429 -14.21 -13.79 -8.51
CA PHE A 429 -14.38 -14.63 -9.70
C PHE A 429 -14.41 -16.12 -9.36
N VAL A 430 -14.27 -16.47 -8.08
CA VAL A 430 -14.36 -17.85 -7.60
C VAL A 430 -15.81 -18.18 -7.27
N ASN A 431 -16.35 -19.21 -7.93
CA ASN A 431 -17.63 -19.79 -7.55
C ASN A 431 -17.41 -20.84 -6.46
N VAL A 432 -17.74 -20.50 -5.22
CA VAL A 432 -17.52 -21.37 -4.04
C VAL A 432 -18.28 -22.69 -4.14
N LYS A 433 -19.45 -22.73 -4.78
CA LYS A 433 -20.28 -23.94 -4.89
C LYS A 433 -19.72 -24.94 -5.90
N THR A 434 -19.28 -24.46 -7.06
CA THR A 434 -18.75 -25.30 -8.14
C THR A 434 -17.22 -25.45 -8.06
N LYS A 435 -16.56 -24.66 -7.19
CA LYS A 435 -15.10 -24.55 -7.08
C LYS A 435 -14.42 -24.22 -8.42
N THR A 436 -15.08 -23.40 -9.24
CA THR A 436 -14.58 -22.94 -10.55
C THR A 436 -14.19 -21.46 -10.51
N PHE A 437 -13.33 -21.04 -11.44
CA PHE A 437 -12.91 -19.66 -11.62
C PHE A 437 -13.48 -19.09 -12.93
N ASP A 438 -14.15 -17.94 -12.87
CA ASP A 438 -14.79 -17.28 -14.01
C ASP A 438 -13.81 -16.34 -14.74
N PHE A 439 -13.09 -16.89 -15.72
CA PHE A 439 -12.13 -16.15 -16.54
C PHE A 439 -12.80 -15.16 -17.50
N ASP A 440 -14.02 -15.46 -17.97
CA ASP A 440 -14.74 -14.58 -18.91
C ASP A 440 -15.14 -13.29 -18.21
N LYS A 441 -15.68 -13.39 -16.98
CA LYS A 441 -16.00 -12.23 -16.17
C LYS A 441 -14.74 -11.46 -15.79
N LEU A 442 -13.63 -12.14 -15.46
CA LEU A 442 -12.34 -11.49 -15.20
C LEU A 442 -11.91 -10.63 -16.40
N HIS A 443 -11.99 -11.19 -17.61
CA HIS A 443 -11.62 -10.50 -18.84
C HIS A 443 -12.51 -9.29 -19.14
N GLU A 444 -13.83 -9.39 -18.89
CA GLU A 444 -14.78 -8.28 -19.01
C GLU A 444 -14.41 -7.13 -18.05
N ILE A 445 -14.18 -7.43 -16.77
CA ILE A 445 -13.83 -6.42 -15.76
C ILE A 445 -12.48 -5.78 -16.06
N ALA A 446 -11.47 -6.57 -16.46
CA ALA A 446 -10.16 -6.04 -16.84
C ALA A 446 -10.27 -4.99 -17.94
N LYS A 447 -11.11 -5.20 -18.96
CA LYS A 447 -11.35 -4.20 -20.02
C LYS A 447 -11.90 -2.88 -19.48
N VAL A 448 -12.82 -2.93 -18.52
CA VAL A 448 -13.35 -1.71 -17.89
C VAL A 448 -12.26 -0.98 -17.12
N VAL A 449 -11.46 -1.70 -16.31
CA VAL A 449 -10.38 -1.09 -15.52
C VAL A 449 -9.33 -0.43 -16.41
N ILE A 450 -8.94 -1.07 -17.52
CA ILE A 450 -8.01 -0.49 -18.50
C ILE A 450 -8.58 0.80 -19.13
N ARG A 451 -9.87 0.83 -19.47
CA ARG A 451 -10.52 2.07 -19.95
C ARG A 451 -10.51 3.17 -18.89
N ASN A 452 -10.72 2.81 -17.62
CA ASN A 452 -10.69 3.75 -16.51
C ASN A 452 -9.28 4.34 -16.31
N LEU A 453 -8.26 3.49 -16.26
CA LEU A 453 -6.86 3.91 -16.15
C LEU A 453 -6.44 4.79 -17.33
N ASN A 454 -6.91 4.47 -18.53
CA ASN A 454 -6.67 5.32 -19.69
C ASN A 454 -7.30 6.72 -19.54
N LYS A 455 -8.53 6.82 -19.01
CA LYS A 455 -9.18 8.11 -18.72
C LYS A 455 -8.46 8.87 -17.60
N VAL A 456 -7.93 8.16 -16.59
CA VAL A 456 -7.12 8.76 -15.50
C VAL A 456 -5.91 9.52 -16.07
N ILE A 457 -5.21 8.98 -17.07
CA ILE A 457 -4.06 9.65 -17.72
C ILE A 457 -4.46 11.04 -18.25
N ASP A 458 -5.67 11.18 -18.77
CA ASP A 458 -6.12 12.44 -19.35
C ASP A 458 -6.65 13.44 -18.35
N LYS A 459 -7.23 12.96 -17.25
CA LYS A 459 -7.82 13.78 -16.17
C LYS A 459 -6.83 14.10 -15.04
N ASN A 460 -5.67 13.43 -15.00
CA ASN A 460 -4.69 13.60 -13.94
C ASN A 460 -4.07 15.00 -13.95
N TYR A 461 -3.94 15.60 -12.77
CA TYR A 461 -3.09 16.77 -12.55
C TYR A 461 -1.65 16.31 -12.33
N TYR A 462 -0.74 16.68 -13.23
CA TYR A 462 0.68 16.35 -13.10
C TYR A 462 1.42 17.41 -12.27
N PRO A 463 2.18 16.99 -11.24
CA PRO A 463 2.93 17.93 -10.40
C PRO A 463 4.10 18.59 -11.14
N VAL A 464 4.60 17.95 -12.20
CA VAL A 464 5.74 18.40 -13.02
C VAL A 464 5.45 18.13 -14.51
N PRO A 465 5.87 19.01 -15.43
CA PRO A 465 5.56 18.89 -16.86
C PRO A 465 6.23 17.67 -17.53
N GLU A 466 7.40 17.24 -17.06
CA GLU A 466 8.10 16.06 -17.58
C GLU A 466 7.28 14.78 -17.37
N ALA A 467 6.52 14.71 -16.28
CA ALA A 467 5.62 13.60 -15.98
C ALA A 467 4.39 13.58 -16.91
N GLU A 468 3.84 14.76 -17.22
CA GLU A 468 2.74 14.87 -18.19
C GLU A 468 3.18 14.46 -19.58
N LYS A 469 4.34 14.96 -20.04
CA LYS A 469 4.93 14.63 -21.34
C LYS A 469 5.08 13.11 -21.50
N SER A 470 5.70 12.44 -20.53
CA SER A 470 5.91 10.99 -20.58
C SER A 470 4.58 10.21 -20.56
N ASN A 471 3.68 10.54 -19.63
CA ASN A 471 2.42 9.79 -19.47
C ASN A 471 1.48 9.99 -20.67
N LYS A 472 1.49 11.16 -21.32
CA LYS A 472 0.72 11.40 -22.55
C LYS A 472 1.30 10.71 -23.76
N ARG A 473 2.64 10.56 -23.82
CA ARG A 473 3.34 9.92 -24.94
C ARG A 473 3.19 8.40 -24.93
N HIS A 474 3.44 7.77 -23.78
CA HIS A 474 3.52 6.30 -23.68
C HIS A 474 2.28 5.66 -23.06
N ARG A 475 1.48 6.45 -22.33
CA ARG A 475 0.25 6.03 -21.67
C ARG A 475 0.37 4.73 -20.83
N PRO A 476 1.42 4.57 -20.00
CA PRO A 476 1.60 3.38 -19.18
C PRO A 476 0.48 3.21 -18.15
N GLN A 477 0.09 1.96 -17.95
CA GLN A 477 -0.97 1.57 -17.01
C GLN A 477 -0.49 0.35 -16.23
N ILE A 478 -0.91 0.24 -14.97
CA ILE A 478 -0.58 -0.92 -14.14
C ILE A 478 -1.88 -1.48 -13.58
N LEU A 479 -2.20 -2.68 -14.04
CA LEU A 479 -3.30 -3.48 -13.52
C LEU A 479 -2.73 -4.60 -12.66
N GLY A 480 -2.88 -4.46 -11.35
CA GLY A 480 -2.50 -5.49 -10.39
C GLY A 480 -3.69 -6.38 -10.01
N ASN A 481 -3.42 -7.34 -9.14
CA ASN A 481 -4.42 -8.20 -8.53
C ASN A 481 -4.34 -8.10 -7.00
N ASN A 482 -5.49 -8.17 -6.32
CA ASN A 482 -5.59 -8.52 -4.92
C ASN A 482 -5.84 -10.03 -4.89
N GLU A 483 -4.83 -10.78 -4.44
CA GLU A 483 -4.70 -12.22 -4.70
C GLU A 483 -5.75 -13.06 -3.95
N CYS A 484 -6.07 -14.23 -4.53
CA CYS A 484 -6.95 -15.23 -3.92
C CYS A 484 -6.21 -16.23 -3.02
N PHE A 485 -4.88 -16.33 -3.13
CA PHE A 485 -4.01 -17.09 -2.25
C PHE A 485 -2.90 -16.15 -1.77
N GLU A 486 -2.94 -15.74 -0.51
CA GLU A 486 -1.80 -15.05 0.11
C GLU A 486 -1.31 -15.92 1.25
N PRO A 487 -0.02 -16.26 1.28
CA PRO A 487 0.53 -16.98 2.40
C PRO A 487 0.59 -16.05 3.61
N TYR A 488 -0.15 -16.41 4.66
CA TYR A 488 -0.20 -15.62 5.87
C TYR A 488 1.17 -15.67 6.55
N THR A 489 1.71 -14.52 6.90
CA THR A 489 2.95 -14.43 7.68
C THR A 489 2.79 -15.04 9.08
N SER A 490 1.56 -15.21 9.55
CA SER A 490 1.17 -16.01 10.70
C SER A 490 -0.35 -16.10 10.70
N ASN A 491 -0.91 -17.24 11.11
CA ASN A 491 -2.35 -17.34 11.25
C ASN A 491 -2.88 -16.63 12.51
N ILE A 492 -2.02 -16.27 13.51
CA ILE A 492 -2.36 -15.45 14.70
C ILE A 492 -1.19 -14.55 15.22
N TYR A 493 -1.43 -13.26 15.48
CA TYR A 493 -0.41 -12.27 15.93
C TYR A 493 -0.71 -11.62 17.29
N THR A 494 0.29 -11.08 18.01
CA THR A 494 0.09 -10.34 19.28
C THR A 494 0.76 -8.96 19.38
N ARG A 495 0.09 -7.92 19.94
CA ARG A 495 0.69 -6.58 20.25
C ARG A 495 0.25 -6.01 21.62
N ARG A 496 1.11 -5.22 22.31
CA ARG A 496 0.91 -4.64 23.68
C ARG A 496 0.49 -3.15 23.71
N VAL A 497 -0.34 -2.74 24.71
CA VAL A 497 -0.79 -1.33 25.00
C VAL A 497 -0.63 -0.95 26.48
N LEU A 498 -0.83 0.35 26.76
CA LEU A 498 -0.78 0.99 28.09
C LEU A 498 -1.90 0.56 29.07
N SER A 499 -3.05 0.05 28.62
CA SER A 499 -4.17 -0.39 29.48
C SER A 499 -4.19 -1.90 29.79
N GLY A 500 -3.21 -2.68 29.30
CA GLY A 500 -3.12 -4.14 29.48
C GLY A 500 -2.87 -4.92 28.18
N GLU A 501 -2.80 -6.25 28.27
CA GLU A 501 -2.71 -7.18 27.12
C GLU A 501 -4.13 -7.57 26.62
N PHE A 502 -4.40 -7.44 25.32
CA PHE A 502 -5.73 -7.72 24.73
C PHE A 502 -5.63 -8.40 23.36
N GLN A 503 -6.50 -9.38 23.10
CA GLN A 503 -6.48 -10.31 21.95
C GLN A 503 -7.67 -10.03 20.97
N VAL A 504 -7.47 -9.63 19.70
CA VAL A 504 -8.55 -9.36 18.70
C VAL A 504 -8.11 -9.42 17.22
N VAL A 505 -8.87 -9.99 16.28
CA VAL A 505 -8.52 -10.15 14.84
C VAL A 505 -8.35 -8.84 13.98
N VAL A 506 -7.23 -8.58 13.28
CA VAL A 506 -7.06 -7.71 12.05
C VAL A 506 -6.37 -8.48 10.93
N MET A 507 -6.89 -8.66 9.72
CA MET A 507 -6.06 -9.23 8.64
C MET A 507 -4.79 -8.40 8.35
N ILE A 508 -3.61 -8.80 8.85
CA ILE A 508 -2.36 -8.51 8.17
C ILE A 508 -2.27 -9.53 7.04
N LYS A 509 -2.92 -9.19 5.92
CA LYS A 509 -2.41 -9.60 4.62
C LYS A 509 -1.07 -8.90 4.47
N ILE A 510 0.05 -9.59 4.72
CA ILE A 510 1.32 -9.10 4.18
C ILE A 510 1.26 -9.39 2.69
N ILE A 511 0.91 -8.34 1.97
CA ILE A 511 0.86 -8.29 0.52
C ILE A 511 2.21 -8.80 0.00
N VAL A 512 2.20 -9.80 -0.88
CA VAL A 512 3.35 -10.12 -1.77
C VAL A 512 3.45 -9.07 -2.89
N LEU A 513 3.19 -7.80 -2.53
CA LEU A 513 3.26 -6.60 -3.35
C LEU A 513 3.24 -5.36 -2.42
N THR A 514 4.39 -5.07 -1.81
CA THR A 514 4.80 -3.76 -1.23
C THR A 514 4.06 -3.20 0.00
N THR A 515 4.91 -2.59 0.85
CA THR A 515 4.64 -1.64 1.95
C THR A 515 4.23 -2.25 3.29
N ILE A 516 5.23 -2.33 4.17
CA ILE A 516 5.06 -2.31 5.63
C ILE A 516 4.18 -1.10 5.98
N ILE A 517 2.90 -1.34 6.23
CA ILE A 517 2.06 -0.38 6.94
C ILE A 517 1.91 -0.91 8.35
N ASN A 518 2.75 -0.37 9.24
CA ASN A 518 2.39 -0.26 10.64
C ASN A 518 1.08 0.54 10.70
N ILE A 519 -0.07 -0.14 10.80
CA ILE A 519 -1.32 0.52 11.14
C ILE A 519 -1.16 0.96 12.61
N VAL A 520 -0.67 2.18 12.79
CA VAL A 520 -0.85 2.93 14.03
C VAL A 520 -2.27 3.47 13.99
N SER A 521 -3.25 2.66 14.40
CA SER A 521 -4.46 3.23 14.98
C SER A 521 -4.14 3.54 16.43
N ASN A 522 -4.18 4.82 16.78
CA ASN A 522 -4.25 5.18 18.19
C ASN A 522 -5.46 4.47 18.81
N ASN A 523 -5.22 3.83 19.96
CA ASN A 523 -6.19 3.39 20.97
C ASN A 523 -6.91 2.04 20.82
N SER A 524 -6.27 0.98 20.31
CA SER A 524 -6.71 -0.42 20.59
C SER A 524 -5.73 -1.47 20.02
N ASN A 525 -5.40 -2.50 20.83
CA ASN A 525 -4.60 -3.68 20.44
C ASN A 525 -5.44 -4.72 19.73
N ILE A 526 -4.92 -5.30 18.64
CA ILE A 526 -5.69 -6.20 17.78
C ILE A 526 -4.81 -7.34 17.20
N ASP A 527 -4.82 -8.50 17.87
CA ASP A 527 -4.39 -9.87 17.44
C ASP A 527 -5.21 -10.61 16.32
N VAL A 528 -4.76 -10.47 15.08
CA VAL A 528 -5.22 -11.10 13.80
C VAL A 528 -5.54 -12.60 13.82
N GLN A 529 -6.58 -13.07 13.13
CA GLN A 529 -6.80 -14.49 12.79
C GLN A 529 -7.22 -14.64 11.31
N ASN A 530 -6.81 -15.74 10.66
CA ASN A 530 -7.28 -16.12 9.33
C ASN A 530 -8.76 -16.58 9.40
N HIS A 531 -9.68 -15.83 8.80
CA HIS A 531 -11.11 -16.11 8.87
C HIS A 531 -11.54 -17.43 8.20
N HIS A 532 -10.78 -17.92 7.22
CA HIS A 532 -11.06 -19.19 6.55
C HIS A 532 -10.70 -20.35 7.49
N LEU A 533 -9.50 -20.29 8.09
CA LEU A 533 -9.09 -21.22 9.12
C LEU A 533 -10.09 -21.22 10.29
N LEU A 534 -10.47 -20.04 10.78
CA LEU A 534 -11.42 -19.94 11.90
C LEU A 534 -12.77 -20.57 11.57
N ASN A 535 -13.28 -20.38 10.34
CA ASN A 535 -14.51 -21.03 9.89
C ASN A 535 -14.35 -22.56 9.87
N ASP A 536 -13.29 -23.08 9.24
CA ASP A 536 -13.05 -24.52 9.14
C ASP A 536 -12.92 -25.16 10.53
N LEU A 537 -12.14 -24.55 11.43
CA LEU A 537 -11.98 -25.02 12.82
C LEU A 537 -13.29 -24.98 13.62
N THR A 538 -14.15 -24.00 13.35
CA THR A 538 -15.45 -23.86 13.99
C THR A 538 -16.44 -24.90 13.46
N GLU A 539 -16.48 -25.11 12.14
CA GLU A 539 -17.32 -26.13 11.49
C GLU A 539 -16.93 -27.55 11.93
N MET A 540 -15.64 -27.79 12.19
CA MET A 540 -15.13 -29.03 12.76
C MET A 540 -15.41 -29.18 14.26
N GLY A 541 -15.89 -28.13 14.95
CA GLY A 541 -16.18 -28.15 16.38
C GLY A 541 -14.94 -28.21 17.28
N ILE A 542 -13.75 -27.97 16.75
CA ILE A 542 -12.48 -28.04 17.49
C ILE A 542 -12.00 -26.67 18.00
N TRP A 543 -12.56 -25.57 17.48
CA TRP A 543 -12.20 -24.23 17.91
C TRP A 543 -12.55 -23.96 19.39
N ASN A 544 -11.52 -23.63 20.19
CA ASN A 544 -11.68 -23.25 21.59
C ASN A 544 -10.51 -22.37 22.06
N GLU A 545 -10.61 -21.80 23.27
CA GLU A 545 -9.57 -20.91 23.83
C GLU A 545 -8.22 -21.61 24.01
N LYS A 546 -8.18 -22.92 24.26
CA LYS A 546 -6.92 -23.67 24.35
C LYS A 546 -6.22 -23.71 22.98
N MET A 547 -6.94 -24.14 21.94
CA MET A 547 -6.41 -24.20 20.57
C MET A 547 -5.94 -22.83 20.08
N LYS A 548 -6.70 -21.77 20.36
CA LYS A 548 -6.31 -20.39 20.06
C LYS A 548 -4.97 -20.02 20.71
N ASN A 549 -4.81 -20.29 22.01
CA ASN A 549 -3.57 -19.97 22.74
C ASN A 549 -2.38 -20.80 22.24
N GLU A 550 -2.61 -22.05 21.85
CA GLU A 550 -1.57 -22.91 21.27
C GLU A 550 -1.13 -22.41 19.89
N ILE A 551 -2.06 -21.96 19.03
CA ILE A 551 -1.70 -21.40 17.73
C ILE A 551 -0.90 -20.09 17.92
N ILE A 552 -1.27 -19.26 18.90
CA ILE A 552 -0.48 -18.07 19.27
C ILE A 552 0.92 -18.46 19.72
N ALA A 553 1.05 -19.46 20.58
CA ALA A 553 2.35 -19.96 21.05
C ALA A 553 3.21 -20.51 19.90
N ALA A 554 2.58 -21.05 18.86
CA ALA A 554 3.22 -21.50 17.63
C ALA A 554 3.46 -20.38 16.61
N ASN A 555 3.38 -19.10 17.00
CA ASN A 555 3.48 -17.94 16.11
C ASN A 555 2.54 -18.02 14.90
N GLY A 556 1.33 -18.55 15.10
CA GLY A 556 0.34 -18.72 14.05
C GLY A 556 0.55 -19.93 13.14
N SER A 557 1.50 -20.82 13.42
CA SER A 557 1.59 -22.09 12.71
C SER A 557 0.47 -23.04 13.14
N VAL A 558 -0.08 -23.81 12.19
CA VAL A 558 -1.00 -24.92 12.48
C VAL A 558 -0.38 -26.29 12.21
N GLN A 559 0.92 -26.35 11.86
CA GLN A 559 1.56 -27.61 11.44
C GLN A 559 1.73 -28.60 12.59
N GLY A 560 1.85 -28.11 13.83
CA GLY A 560 2.09 -28.93 15.03
C GLY A 560 0.85 -29.56 15.66
N PHE A 561 -0.36 -29.35 15.12
CA PHE A 561 -1.60 -29.82 15.74
C PHE A 561 -1.98 -31.21 15.24
N GLU A 562 -2.03 -32.19 16.13
CA GLU A 562 -2.42 -33.57 15.76
C GLU A 562 -3.90 -33.68 15.40
N GLU A 563 -4.75 -32.78 15.91
CA GLU A 563 -6.19 -32.77 15.64
C GLU A 563 -6.53 -32.32 14.20
N LEU A 564 -5.56 -31.76 13.46
CA LEU A 564 -5.75 -31.31 12.08
C LEU A 564 -5.25 -32.34 11.07
N ASP A 565 -6.06 -32.57 10.05
CA ASP A 565 -5.65 -33.40 8.91
C ASP A 565 -4.53 -32.74 8.10
N ASP A 566 -3.85 -33.56 7.29
CA ASP A 566 -2.71 -33.10 6.50
C ASP A 566 -3.12 -32.09 5.42
N ASP A 567 -4.38 -32.11 4.98
CA ASP A 567 -4.86 -31.24 3.91
C ASP A 567 -5.14 -29.82 4.42
N LEU A 568 -5.73 -29.66 5.61
CA LEU A 568 -5.86 -28.37 6.30
C LEU A 568 -4.49 -27.81 6.68
N LYS A 569 -3.57 -28.67 7.15
CA LYS A 569 -2.18 -28.26 7.41
C LYS A 569 -1.51 -27.72 6.16
N LYS A 570 -1.65 -28.40 5.02
CA LYS A 570 -1.12 -27.92 3.73
C LYS A 570 -1.78 -26.60 3.30
N LEU A 571 -3.09 -26.46 3.50
CA LEU A 571 -3.86 -25.28 3.11
C LEU A 571 -3.45 -24.04 3.91
N TYR A 572 -3.20 -24.18 5.20
CA TYR A 572 -2.93 -23.09 6.14
C TYR A 572 -1.45 -22.93 6.51
N LYS A 573 -0.55 -23.33 5.62
CA LYS A 573 0.88 -23.04 5.75
C LYS A 573 1.12 -21.55 5.84
N THR A 574 1.96 -21.15 6.79
CA THR A 574 2.43 -19.76 6.88
C THR A 574 3.53 -19.50 5.86
N ILE A 575 3.84 -18.23 5.58
CA ILE A 575 4.90 -17.88 4.61
C ILE A 575 6.27 -18.44 4.99
N TRP A 576 6.51 -18.63 6.30
CA TRP A 576 7.76 -19.16 6.85
C TRP A 576 7.90 -20.66 6.62
N GLU A 577 6.79 -21.33 6.32
CA GLU A 577 6.70 -22.78 6.07
C GLU A 577 6.66 -23.10 4.57
N ILE A 578 6.46 -22.08 3.74
CA ILE A 578 6.42 -22.23 2.28
C ILE A 578 7.84 -22.12 1.74
N PRO A 579 8.27 -23.10 0.90
CA PRO A 579 9.55 -23.00 0.22
C PRO A 579 9.60 -21.72 -0.64
N GLN A 580 10.55 -20.84 -0.37
CA GLN A 580 10.66 -19.57 -1.10
C GLN A 580 10.91 -19.76 -2.59
N ARG A 581 11.58 -20.86 -2.98
CA ARG A 581 11.72 -21.27 -4.38
C ARG A 581 10.36 -21.41 -5.09
N ALA A 582 9.35 -21.97 -4.42
CA ALA A 582 8.02 -22.08 -5.01
C ALA A 582 7.40 -20.71 -5.31
N LEU A 583 7.64 -19.70 -4.45
CA LEU A 583 7.17 -18.33 -4.69
C LEU A 583 7.91 -17.70 -5.88
N ILE A 584 9.21 -17.94 -6.01
CA ILE A 584 10.02 -17.48 -7.14
C ILE A 584 9.55 -18.14 -8.43
N ASP A 585 9.32 -19.45 -8.41
CA ASP A 585 8.80 -20.21 -9.56
C ASP A 585 7.42 -19.68 -9.98
N PHE A 586 6.50 -19.45 -9.04
CA PHE A 586 5.19 -18.84 -9.36
C PHE A 586 5.30 -17.41 -9.87
N ALA A 587 6.25 -16.62 -9.35
CA ALA A 587 6.53 -15.29 -9.85
C ALA A 587 7.08 -15.34 -11.29
N ALA A 588 7.96 -16.29 -11.58
CA ALA A 588 8.50 -16.53 -12.91
C ALA A 588 7.42 -17.02 -13.90
N ASP A 589 6.53 -17.92 -13.48
CA ASP A 589 5.45 -18.45 -14.32
C ASP A 589 4.47 -17.37 -14.80
N ARG A 590 4.20 -16.36 -13.95
CA ARG A 590 3.33 -15.22 -14.33
C ARG A 590 4.07 -14.10 -15.06
N ALA A 591 5.39 -14.03 -14.98
CA ALA A 591 6.19 -12.95 -15.57
C ALA A 591 5.98 -12.79 -17.09
N PRO A 592 5.84 -13.85 -17.91
CA PRO A 592 5.54 -13.72 -19.34
C PRO A 592 4.23 -12.97 -19.67
N PHE A 593 3.33 -12.85 -18.69
CA PHE A 593 2.03 -12.16 -18.82
C PHE A 593 2.03 -10.78 -18.14
N ILE A 594 3.17 -10.34 -17.61
CA ILE A 594 3.37 -9.03 -16.98
C ILE A 594 4.32 -8.23 -17.87
N ASP A 595 3.86 -7.09 -18.36
CA ASP A 595 4.60 -6.20 -19.25
C ASP A 595 5.69 -5.38 -18.54
N GLN A 596 5.53 -5.17 -17.23
CA GLN A 596 6.49 -4.46 -16.36
C GLN A 596 7.17 -5.44 -15.41
N SER A 597 6.92 -5.30 -14.11
CA SER A 597 7.47 -6.17 -13.08
C SER A 597 6.45 -6.37 -11.96
N GLN A 598 6.86 -7.07 -10.91
CA GLN A 598 6.05 -7.43 -9.77
C GLN A 598 6.85 -7.22 -8.49
N SER A 599 6.21 -6.69 -7.46
CA SER A 599 6.88 -6.41 -6.19
C SER A 599 6.96 -7.68 -5.34
N LEU A 600 7.91 -8.56 -5.66
CA LEU A 600 8.11 -9.83 -4.97
C LEU A 600 8.86 -9.64 -3.64
N ASN A 601 8.20 -9.94 -2.52
CA ASN A 601 8.85 -10.08 -1.22
C ASN A 601 9.33 -11.52 -1.04
N VAL A 602 10.45 -11.69 -0.33
CA VAL A 602 10.95 -13.03 0.05
C VAL A 602 11.19 -13.09 1.55
N PHE A 603 10.90 -14.24 2.14
CA PHE A 603 10.79 -14.43 3.59
C PHE A 603 11.68 -15.58 4.05
N LEU A 604 12.66 -15.27 4.91
CA LEU A 604 13.54 -16.26 5.50
C LEU A 604 13.50 -16.11 7.02
N SER A 605 13.12 -17.18 7.73
CA SER A 605 13.11 -17.21 9.20
C SER A 605 14.52 -17.09 9.77
N GLU A 606 15.46 -17.82 9.17
CA GLU A 606 16.87 -17.83 9.52
C GLU A 606 17.70 -17.52 8.28
N PRO A 607 17.89 -16.23 7.96
CA PRO A 607 18.67 -15.81 6.81
C PRO A 607 20.14 -16.18 7.01
N SER A 608 20.77 -16.65 5.94
CA SER A 608 22.22 -16.87 5.88
C SER A 608 22.71 -16.49 4.50
N VAL A 609 24.01 -16.19 4.39
CA VAL A 609 24.63 -15.86 3.11
C VAL A 609 24.33 -16.92 2.06
N GLY A 610 24.45 -18.20 2.40
CA GLY A 610 24.17 -19.31 1.49
C GLY A 610 22.71 -19.33 1.00
N LYS A 611 21.74 -19.25 1.92
CA LYS A 611 20.31 -19.28 1.58
C LYS A 611 19.88 -18.08 0.73
N ILE A 612 20.34 -16.87 1.07
CA ILE A 612 20.02 -15.66 0.29
C ILE A 612 20.71 -15.72 -1.08
N SER A 613 21.96 -16.20 -1.14
CA SER A 613 22.67 -16.34 -2.41
C SER A 613 21.97 -17.30 -3.35
N SER A 614 21.57 -18.48 -2.88
CA SER A 614 20.84 -19.48 -3.69
C SER A 614 19.44 -19.06 -4.11
N MET A 615 18.91 -17.99 -3.54
CA MET A 615 17.57 -17.48 -3.80
C MET A 615 17.60 -16.36 -4.86
N HIS A 616 18.70 -15.59 -4.90
CA HIS A 616 18.92 -14.58 -5.93
C HIS A 616 19.55 -15.15 -7.21
N LEU A 617 20.43 -16.15 -7.08
CA LEU A 617 20.98 -16.94 -8.19
C LEU A 617 19.95 -17.96 -8.67
#